data_AF-A0AAU2WPS8-F1
#
_entry.id   AF-A0AAU2WPS8-F1
#
_cell.length_a   1.000
_cell.length_b   1.000
_cell.length_c   1.000
_cell.angle_alpha   90.00
_cell.angle_beta   90.00
_cell.angle_gamma   90.00
#
_symmetry.space_group_name_H-M   'P 1'
#
loop_
_entity.id
_entity.type
_entity.pdbx_description
1 polymer ?
#
loop_
_entity_poly.entity_id
_entity_poly.type
_entity_poly.pdbx_seq_one_letter_code
_entity_poly.pdbx_strand_id
1 'polypeptide(L)' 'MTSHPDGDSAQRPEPEPGTIVCALCGTTAQGTPPTWTYSVENGTGRHYCDRCARENLRAIEGRLDSEWW' A
#
# COMPACT_ATOMS: atom_id res chain seq x y z
N MET A 1 44.71 13.24 21.99
CA MET A 1 44.52 11.90 21.40
C MET A 1 43.10 11.47 21.68
N THR A 2 42.27 11.37 20.65
CA THR A 2 41.30 10.28 20.43
C THR A 2 40.55 10.62 19.15
N SER A 3 40.99 10.00 18.07
CA SER A 3 40.29 9.92 16.79
C SER A 3 39.00 9.14 17.01
N HIS A 4 37.87 9.63 16.51
CA HIS A 4 36.69 8.79 16.30
C HIS A 4 36.69 8.34 14.84
N PRO A 5 36.60 7.03 14.55
CA PRO A 5 36.66 6.53 13.19
C PRO A 5 35.31 6.69 12.49
N ASP A 6 35.40 7.07 11.21
CA ASP A 6 34.35 6.99 10.21
C ASP A 6 33.77 5.57 10.16
N GLY A 7 32.56 5.42 10.69
CA GLY A 7 31.72 4.26 10.46
C GLY A 7 30.89 4.49 9.21
N ASP A 8 31.49 4.20 8.05
CA ASP A 8 30.79 4.04 6.76
C ASP A 8 29.74 2.93 6.92
N SER A 9 28.57 3.32 7.40
CA SER A 9 27.41 2.45 7.44
C SER A 9 26.86 2.42 6.02
N ALA A 10 27.37 1.45 5.26
CA ALA A 10 26.78 1.01 4.01
C ALA A 10 25.27 0.77 4.25
N GLN A 11 24.48 1.77 3.89
CA GLN A 11 23.03 1.74 3.98
C GLN A 11 22.56 0.64 3.04
N ARG A 12 22.14 -0.48 3.62
CA ARG A 12 21.35 -1.51 2.94
C ARG A 12 20.24 -0.76 2.22
N PRO A 13 20.01 -0.94 0.90
CA PRO A 13 18.92 -0.27 0.22
C PRO A 13 17.63 -0.70 0.91
N GLU A 14 17.10 0.21 1.73
CA GLU A 14 15.80 0.08 2.35
C GLU A 14 14.82 -0.04 1.18
N PRO A 15 13.91 -1.03 1.16
CA PRO A 15 12.93 -1.12 0.09
C PRO A 15 12.21 0.23 0.02
N GLU A 16 12.36 0.93 -1.11
CA GLU A 16 11.92 2.32 -1.21
C GLU A 16 10.46 2.41 -0.74
N PRO A 17 10.17 3.17 0.33
CA PRO A 17 8.84 3.25 0.89
C PRO A 17 7.94 3.91 -0.16
N GLY A 18 7.20 3.10 -0.90
CA GLY A 18 6.42 3.63 -1.99
C GLY A 18 5.72 2.61 -2.85
N THR A 19 6.29 1.45 -3.14
CA THR A 19 5.63 0.57 -4.12
C THR A 19 4.43 -0.15 -3.52
N ILE A 20 3.21 0.26 -3.86
CA ILE A 20 1.99 -0.50 -3.57
C ILE A 20 1.57 -1.33 -4.79
N VAL A 21 0.88 -2.44 -4.54
CA VAL A 21 0.43 -3.38 -5.57
C VAL A 21 -1.07 -3.56 -5.50
N CYS A 22 -1.74 -3.54 -6.65
CA CYS A 22 -3.16 -3.80 -6.73
C CYS A 22 -3.44 -5.27 -6.44
N ALA A 23 -4.30 -5.54 -5.44
CA ALA A 23 -4.65 -6.90 -5.04
C ALA A 23 -5.46 -7.69 -6.09
N LEU A 24 -6.01 -7.02 -7.12
CA LEU A 24 -6.79 -7.68 -8.18
C LEU A 24 -5.96 -7.97 -9.43
N CYS A 25 -5.26 -6.97 -9.96
CA CYS A 25 -4.58 -7.08 -11.25
C CYS A 25 -3.04 -7.04 -11.16
N GLY A 26 -2.48 -6.82 -9.97
CA GLY A 26 -1.03 -6.76 -9.77
C GLY A 26 -0.36 -5.49 -10.28
N THR A 27 -1.11 -4.49 -10.77
CA THR A 27 -0.54 -3.18 -11.12
C THR A 27 0.23 -2.62 -9.93
N THR A 28 1.42 -2.08 -10.18
CA THR A 28 2.23 -1.43 -9.15
C THR A 28 2.16 0.09 -9.29
N ALA A 29 2.28 0.82 -8.18
CA ALA A 29 2.39 2.27 -8.17
C ALA A 29 3.40 2.71 -7.12
N GLN A 30 4.14 3.78 -7.41
CA GLN A 30 5.03 4.43 -6.46
C GLN A 30 4.22 5.43 -5.61
N GLY A 31 4.39 5.35 -4.29
CA GLY A 31 3.51 5.97 -3.30
C GLY A 31 2.10 5.37 -3.31
N THR A 32 1.22 5.92 -2.48
CA THR A 32 -0.23 5.66 -2.57
C THR A 32 -0.85 6.72 -3.47
N PRO A 33 -1.20 6.43 -4.74
CA PRO A 33 -1.82 7.42 -5.59
C PRO A 33 -3.19 7.80 -5.01
N PRO A 34 -3.59 9.08 -5.05
CA PRO A 34 -4.85 9.55 -4.47
C PRO A 34 -6.09 8.93 -5.12
N THR A 35 -5.93 8.33 -6.31
CA THR A 35 -6.99 7.67 -7.07
C THR A 35 -7.15 6.19 -6.72
N TRP A 36 -6.25 5.61 -5.92
CA TRP A 36 -6.34 4.21 -5.52
C TRP A 36 -7.21 4.06 -4.29
N THR A 37 -7.98 2.98 -4.25
CA THR A 37 -8.82 2.65 -3.11
C THR A 37 -8.06 1.76 -2.15
N TYR A 38 -8.09 2.09 -0.86
CA TYR A 38 -7.65 1.21 0.21
C TYR A 38 -8.87 0.59 0.88
N SER A 39 -8.84 -0.71 1.11
CA SER A 39 -9.88 -1.43 1.82
C SER A 39 -9.27 -2.38 2.82
N VAL A 40 -9.95 -2.63 3.93
CA VAL A 40 -9.54 -3.65 4.89
C VAL A 40 -10.47 -4.85 4.75
N GLU A 41 -9.91 -6.00 4.41
CA GLU A 41 -10.64 -7.25 4.21
C GLU A 41 -10.08 -8.33 5.10
N ASN A 42 -10.91 -8.93 5.96
CA ASN A 42 -10.47 -9.92 6.95
C ASN A 42 -9.27 -9.41 7.79
N GLY A 43 -9.30 -8.12 8.16
CA GLY A 43 -8.20 -7.46 8.88
C GLY A 43 -6.96 -7.13 8.04
N THR A 44 -6.96 -7.47 6.74
CA THR A 44 -5.83 -7.22 5.83
C THR A 44 -6.09 -6.02 4.93
N GLY A 45 -5.19 -5.04 4.97
CA GLY A 45 -5.21 -3.91 4.05
C GLY A 45 -4.92 -4.32 2.62
N ARG A 46 -5.79 -3.94 1.69
CA ARG A 46 -5.67 -4.18 0.25
C ARG A 46 -5.80 -2.87 -0.49
N HIS A 47 -4.89 -2.67 -1.45
CA HIS A 47 -4.92 -1.55 -2.36
C HIS A 47 -5.49 -1.98 -3.72
N TYR A 48 -6.31 -1.12 -4.31
CA TYR A 48 -6.92 -1.34 -5.62
C TYR A 48 -6.62 -0.15 -6.53
N CYS A 49 -6.17 -0.42 -7.74
CA CYS A 49 -5.96 0.64 -8.73
C CYS A 49 -7.28 1.24 -9.18
N ASP A 50 -7.24 2.48 -9.66
CA ASP A 50 -8.39 3.26 -10.11
C ASP A 50 -9.33 2.48 -11.07
N ARG A 51 -8.77 1.70 -12.00
CA ARG A 51 -9.55 0.84 -12.90
C ARG A 51 -10.27 -0.26 -12.13
N CYS A 52 -9.54 -1.07 -11.37
CA CYS A 52 -10.13 -2.21 -10.66
C CYS A 52 -11.12 -1.74 -9.59
N ALA A 53 -10.85 -0.62 -8.92
CA ALA A 53 -11.80 0.00 -8.00
C ALA A 53 -13.11 0.33 -8.71
N ARG A 54 -13.09 1.03 -9.86
CA ARG A 54 -14.30 1.39 -10.61
C ARG A 54 -15.04 0.19 -11.21
N GLU A 55 -14.31 -0.76 -11.77
CA GLU A 55 -14.89 -1.99 -12.34
C GLU A 55 -15.55 -2.86 -11.27
N ASN A 56 -15.01 -2.85 -10.04
CA ASN A 56 -15.46 -3.69 -8.94
C ASN A 56 -16.24 -2.94 -7.85
N LEU A 57 -16.69 -1.70 -8.10
CA LEU A 57 -17.52 -0.95 -7.13
C LEU A 57 -18.70 -1.80 -6.60
N ARG A 58 -19.33 -2.60 -7.46
CA ARG A 58 -20.42 -3.52 -7.08
C ARG A 58 -20.00 -4.73 -6.23
N ALA A 59 -18.72 -5.13 -6.25
CA ALA A 59 -18.21 -6.24 -5.45
C ALA A 59 -17.76 -5.80 -4.04
N ILE A 60 -17.45 -4.51 -3.87
CA ILE A 60 -16.96 -3.93 -2.60
C ILE A 60 -18.14 -3.42 -1.73
N GLU A 61 -19.29 -3.09 -2.33
CA GLU A 61 -20.51 -2.63 -1.62
C GLU A 61 -21.12 -3.68 -0.67
N GLY A 62 -20.88 -4.98 -0.88
CA GLY A 62 -21.47 -6.05 -0.05
C GLY A 62 -20.79 -6.28 1.30
N ARG A 63 -19.85 -5.42 1.71
CA ARG A 63 -18.94 -5.67 2.84
C ARG A 63 -18.72 -4.47 3.77
N LEU A 64 -19.56 -3.43 3.67
CA LEU A 64 -19.65 -2.43 4.71
C LEU A 64 -20.25 -3.10 5.95
N ASP A 65 -19.44 -3.30 6.99
CA ASP A 65 -19.93 -3.73 8.29
C ASP A 65 -21.09 -2.81 8.69
N SER A 66 -22.25 -3.41 8.89
CA SER A 66 -23.45 -2.71 9.38
C SER A 66 -23.33 -2.37 10.87
N GLU A 67 -22.12 -2.38 11.44
CA GLU A 67 -21.85 -2.17 12.88
C GLU A 67 -21.53 -0.70 13.24
N TRP A 68 -21.82 0.25 12.35
CA TRP A 68 -21.60 1.68 12.62
C TRP A 68 -22.82 2.59 12.36
N TRP A 69 -24.03 2.04 12.53
CA TRP A 69 -25.22 2.83 12.86
C TRP A 69 -25.54 2.70 14.35
#